data_AF-A0AA39J1E6-F1
#
_entry.id   AF-A0AA39J1E6-F1
#
_cell.length_a   1.000
_cell.length_b   1.000
_cell.length_c   1.000
_cell.angle_alpha   90.00
_cell.angle_beta   90.00
_cell.angle_gamma   90.00
#
_symmetry.space_group_name_H-M   'P 1'
#
loop_
_entity.id
_entity.type
_entity.pdbx_description
1 polymer ?
#
loop_
_entity_poly.entity_id
_entity_poly.type
_entity_poly.pdbx_seq_one_letter_code
_entity_poly.pdbx_strand_id
1 'polypeptide(L)'
;MRQNGLSIRNTDLSFLFYGDVSLRHLNRTLHTRLSLPPQFITNLANAGLTHLFDIASFTLDPAKHDVVQLQPHPNVHFQNATTRAQEQWLQTSQWLSDLTLMDLVNGYMATDSDMTDNVVGRRRRAVGCQTRIQIAGTDDNLLRGAAASQCLDLEPLWFLGLPPRLRMQQAQDLINAYYAVSPHAPFPTSIPPGIFASDASMLPAAPSFRHQRSVTFSSISHSSALAMNLDCFRTSAWVYHGETYGLIASTIHQYNLPSPPSHLPSSPTLYTDHLNSSRIVSSALHLPPLPHQWSSLPGRSLYRWLLHLLQHSPPPHHPPNIIYTPAHTNSSSTPSTVNALADRLASGSQHLQIRPPPAPLPTFFMDSFMLYSPNDGYIETSISSYLPSVLTSAAYSSPDFRPAMTMLLPFHDQHTPPEHPYLRASSAYSALVQLYARSDQLDTTYARFRRFGNVSPMCISGCDALETVHHVFVSCPVYRSFRQHATQTLITETSRILDSAEVPLLICRSFLQVVRCLFEDGPVWPQSLSRFYLGLTPPLPALTGLPGAKTSRLLVRIAHTWHTSCIRLAGRIWAEYKRRVRPAPSKKNNNAVAIDLPSFLSPILSS
;
A
#
# COMPACT_ATOMS: atom_id res chain seq x y z
N MET A 1 -0.73 -14.88 -8.83
CA MET A 1 0.03 -13.64 -9.12
C MET A 1 -0.53 -12.91 -10.33
N ARG A 2 -0.52 -13.51 -11.53
CA ARG A 2 -0.99 -12.86 -12.78
C ARG A 2 -2.44 -12.37 -12.75
N GLN A 3 -3.38 -13.19 -12.24
CA GLN A 3 -4.80 -12.79 -12.08
C GLN A 3 -5.00 -11.53 -11.22
N ASN A 4 -4.02 -11.19 -10.38
CA ASN A 4 -4.05 -10.00 -9.51
C ASN A 4 -3.17 -8.85 -10.03
N GLY A 5 -2.72 -8.93 -11.29
CA GLY A 5 -1.86 -7.91 -11.91
C GLY A 5 -0.45 -7.85 -11.34
N LEU A 6 0.05 -8.94 -10.74
CA LEU A 6 1.40 -9.01 -10.17
C LEU A 6 2.36 -9.78 -11.09
N SER A 7 3.57 -9.25 -11.23
CA SER A 7 4.69 -9.84 -11.97
C SER A 7 5.99 -9.70 -11.19
N ILE A 8 6.98 -10.55 -11.47
CA ILE A 8 8.35 -10.36 -11.00
C ILE A 8 9.12 -9.80 -12.19
N ARG A 9 9.78 -8.66 -12.02
CA ARG A 9 10.52 -7.98 -13.08
C ARG A 9 11.99 -7.87 -12.73
N ASN A 10 12.83 -7.91 -13.76
CA ASN A 10 14.24 -7.56 -13.64
C ASN A 10 14.38 -6.03 -13.43
N THR A 11 15.29 -5.62 -12.56
CA THR A 11 15.63 -4.22 -12.25
C THR A 11 16.93 -3.76 -12.90
N ASP A 12 17.63 -4.66 -13.58
CA ASP A 12 18.87 -4.39 -14.30
C ASP A 12 18.92 -5.18 -15.62
N LEU A 13 18.88 -4.44 -16.73
CA LEU A 13 19.05 -4.95 -18.09
C LEU A 13 20.39 -4.52 -18.69
N SER A 14 21.38 -4.17 -17.87
CA SER A 14 22.68 -3.67 -18.34
C SER A 14 23.46 -4.64 -19.22
N PHE A 15 23.12 -5.94 -19.19
CA PHE A 15 23.66 -6.93 -20.15
C PHE A 15 23.37 -6.53 -21.62
N LEU A 16 22.26 -5.81 -21.89
CA LEU A 16 21.98 -5.28 -23.22
C LEU A 16 23.00 -4.21 -23.61
N PHE A 17 23.37 -3.31 -22.68
CA PHE A 17 24.37 -2.27 -22.91
C PHE A 17 25.79 -2.83 -23.04
N TYR A 18 26.15 -3.84 -22.24
CA TYR A 18 27.44 -4.51 -22.40
C TYR A 18 27.51 -5.42 -23.63
N GLY A 19 26.38 -5.59 -24.34
CA GLY A 19 26.29 -6.47 -25.50
C GLY A 19 26.34 -7.96 -25.16
N ASP A 20 26.14 -8.33 -23.89
CA ASP A 20 26.07 -9.71 -23.40
C ASP A 20 24.70 -10.32 -23.68
N VAL A 21 24.32 -10.28 -24.95
CA VAL A 21 23.09 -10.86 -25.49
C VAL A 21 23.41 -11.52 -26.81
N SER A 22 22.97 -12.76 -26.98
CA SER A 22 23.17 -13.45 -28.26
C SER A 22 22.41 -12.75 -29.38
N LEU A 23 23.03 -12.60 -30.54
CA LEU A 23 22.43 -11.97 -31.73
C LEU A 23 21.14 -12.65 -32.15
N ARG A 24 21.06 -13.98 -31.95
CA ARG A 24 19.86 -14.77 -32.23
C ARG A 24 18.73 -14.45 -31.27
N HIS A 25 19.01 -14.27 -29.99
CA HIS A 25 17.99 -13.89 -29.01
C HIS A 25 17.53 -12.45 -29.27
N LEU A 26 18.48 -11.54 -29.46
CA LEU A 26 18.21 -10.13 -29.79
C LEU A 26 17.30 -9.98 -31.02
N ASN A 27 17.62 -10.69 -32.10
CA ASN A 27 16.84 -10.61 -33.34
C ASN A 27 15.41 -11.17 -33.20
N ARG A 28 15.17 -12.03 -32.21
CA ARG A 28 13.83 -12.58 -31.92
C ARG A 28 13.00 -11.68 -31.02
N THR A 29 13.65 -10.87 -30.18
CA THR A 29 12.97 -9.95 -29.25
C THR A 29 12.62 -8.62 -29.92
N LEU A 30 13.35 -8.23 -30.97
CA LEU A 30 13.04 -7.04 -31.76
C LEU A 30 11.73 -7.18 -32.55
N HIS A 31 11.04 -6.04 -32.75
CA HIS A 31 9.88 -5.98 -33.65
C HIS A 31 10.26 -6.45 -35.07
N THR A 32 9.33 -7.07 -35.79
CA THR A 32 9.56 -7.62 -37.14
C THR A 32 10.08 -6.62 -38.18
N ARG A 33 9.87 -5.31 -37.95
CA ARG A 33 10.41 -4.23 -38.80
C ARG A 33 11.87 -3.88 -38.49
N LEU A 34 12.35 -4.22 -37.29
CA LEU A 34 13.70 -3.97 -36.80
C LEU A 34 14.54 -5.26 -36.78
N SER A 35 13.98 -6.41 -37.20
CA SER A 35 14.70 -7.69 -37.23
C SER A 35 15.45 -7.88 -38.54
N LEU A 36 16.68 -8.38 -38.46
CA LEU A 36 17.42 -8.91 -39.60
C LEU A 36 16.85 -10.25 -40.07
N PRO A 37 17.04 -10.61 -41.35
CA PRO A 37 16.72 -11.95 -41.84
C PRO A 37 17.47 -13.03 -41.03
N PRO A 38 16.82 -14.14 -40.63
CA PRO A 38 17.47 -15.20 -39.83
C PRO A 38 18.76 -15.78 -40.46
N GLN A 39 18.86 -15.73 -41.78
CA GLN A 39 20.04 -16.18 -42.53
C GLN A 39 21.29 -15.34 -42.20
N PHE A 40 21.14 -14.02 -41.97
CA PHE A 40 22.24 -13.12 -41.63
C PHE A 40 22.82 -13.49 -40.27
N ILE A 41 21.94 -13.75 -39.29
CA ILE A 41 22.33 -14.19 -37.95
C ILE A 41 23.06 -15.54 -38.00
N THR A 42 22.60 -16.49 -38.82
CA THR A 42 23.28 -17.77 -38.99
C THR A 42 24.67 -17.60 -39.62
N ASN A 43 24.81 -16.71 -40.61
CA ASN A 43 26.09 -16.43 -41.24
C ASN A 43 27.08 -15.79 -40.27
N LEU A 44 26.64 -14.83 -39.43
CA LEU A 44 27.45 -14.23 -38.36
C LEU A 44 27.90 -15.28 -37.35
N ALA A 45 26.99 -16.16 -36.90
CA ALA A 45 27.31 -17.24 -35.97
C ALA A 45 28.34 -18.22 -36.56
N ASN A 46 28.23 -18.56 -37.85
CA ASN A 46 29.21 -19.40 -38.55
C ASN A 46 30.58 -18.73 -38.71
N ALA A 47 30.65 -17.40 -38.59
CA ALA A 47 31.89 -16.63 -38.60
C ALA A 47 32.48 -16.43 -37.19
N GLY A 48 31.87 -17.02 -36.15
CA GLY A 48 32.30 -16.90 -34.76
C GLY A 48 31.69 -15.71 -34.00
N LEU A 49 30.81 -14.93 -34.64
CA LEU A 49 30.19 -13.73 -34.06
C LEU A 49 28.80 -14.09 -33.55
N THR A 50 28.66 -14.21 -32.23
CA THR A 50 27.46 -14.80 -31.61
C THR A 50 26.75 -13.84 -30.67
N HIS A 51 27.47 -12.86 -30.11
CA HIS A 51 26.97 -11.87 -29.17
C HIS A 51 27.02 -10.46 -29.78
N LEU A 52 26.25 -9.54 -29.20
CA LEU A 52 26.22 -8.15 -29.65
C LEU A 52 27.59 -7.48 -29.47
N PHE A 53 28.28 -7.73 -28.35
CA PHE A 53 29.61 -7.17 -28.09
C PHE A 53 30.67 -7.63 -29.10
N ASP A 54 30.46 -8.72 -29.84
CA ASP A 54 31.40 -9.18 -30.86
C ASP A 54 31.45 -8.19 -32.05
N ILE A 55 30.35 -7.48 -32.30
CA ILE A 55 30.15 -6.72 -33.54
C ILE A 55 29.83 -5.24 -33.31
N ALA A 56 29.40 -4.85 -32.13
CA ALA A 56 29.01 -3.48 -31.83
C ALA A 56 29.10 -3.16 -30.34
N SER A 57 29.20 -1.86 -30.03
CA SER A 57 29.16 -1.34 -28.65
C SER A 57 28.38 -0.04 -28.60
N PHE A 58 27.83 0.30 -27.44
CA PHE A 58 27.16 1.58 -27.25
C PHE A 58 28.17 2.70 -27.01
N THR A 59 27.97 3.82 -27.69
CA THR A 59 28.68 5.07 -27.42
C THR A 59 27.76 6.07 -26.75
N LEU A 60 28.23 6.64 -25.64
CA LEU A 60 27.56 7.75 -24.97
C LEU A 60 28.07 9.05 -25.61
N ASP A 61 27.25 9.68 -26.43
CA ASP A 61 27.56 11.02 -26.95
C ASP A 61 27.33 12.04 -25.80
N PRO A 62 28.39 12.75 -25.34
CA PRO A 62 28.24 13.75 -24.29
C PRO A 62 27.34 14.93 -24.69
N ALA A 63 27.02 15.11 -25.97
CA ALA A 63 26.12 16.16 -26.45
C ALA A 63 24.67 15.69 -26.67
N LYS A 64 24.40 14.38 -26.70
CA LYS A 64 23.08 13.79 -26.97
C LYS A 64 22.75 12.71 -25.95
N HIS A 65 22.37 13.12 -24.75
CA HIS A 65 22.07 12.20 -23.64
C HIS A 65 20.80 11.36 -23.86
N ASP A 66 19.93 11.75 -24.79
CA ASP A 66 18.61 11.14 -24.96
C ASP A 66 18.58 9.90 -25.85
N VAL A 67 19.63 9.66 -26.67
CA VAL A 67 19.65 8.55 -27.62
C VAL A 67 20.99 7.82 -27.56
N VAL A 68 21.01 6.69 -26.85
CA VAL A 68 22.16 5.79 -26.78
C VAL A 68 22.12 4.86 -27.99
N GLN A 69 22.89 5.20 -29.03
CA GLN A 69 22.97 4.47 -30.29
C GLN A 69 24.08 3.42 -30.28
N LEU A 70 23.84 2.34 -31.00
CA LEU A 70 24.79 1.26 -31.14
C LEU A 70 25.80 1.59 -32.27
N GLN A 71 27.09 1.52 -31.97
CA GLN A 71 28.16 1.74 -32.94
C GLN A 71 28.78 0.40 -33.38
N PRO A 72 28.69 0.04 -34.68
CA PRO A 72 29.37 -1.14 -35.22
C PRO A 72 30.89 -1.01 -35.07
N HIS A 73 31.57 -2.11 -34.78
CA HIS A 73 33.02 -2.12 -34.70
C HIS A 73 33.65 -1.91 -36.09
N PRO A 74 34.65 -1.02 -36.23
CA PRO A 74 35.26 -0.74 -37.53
C PRO A 74 36.04 -1.95 -38.08
N ASN A 75 36.57 -2.82 -37.19
CA ASN A 75 37.40 -3.97 -37.54
C ASN A 75 36.83 -5.25 -36.93
N VAL A 76 35.70 -5.74 -37.47
CA VAL A 76 35.17 -7.05 -37.06
C VAL A 76 36.02 -8.17 -37.67
N HIS A 77 36.60 -9.00 -36.81
CA HIS A 77 37.39 -10.16 -37.21
C HIS A 77 36.50 -11.37 -37.44
N PHE A 78 36.33 -11.76 -38.70
CA PHE A 78 35.65 -13.00 -39.09
C PHE A 78 36.65 -14.15 -38.98
N GLN A 79 36.41 -15.11 -38.07
CA GLN A 79 37.35 -16.23 -37.84
C GLN A 79 37.55 -17.10 -39.08
N ASN A 80 36.58 -17.09 -40.01
CA ASN A 80 36.61 -17.81 -41.27
C ASN A 80 36.66 -16.82 -42.44
N ALA A 81 37.79 -16.79 -43.16
CA ALA A 81 38.13 -15.81 -44.21
C ALA A 81 37.25 -15.84 -45.47
N THR A 82 36.25 -16.71 -45.54
CA THR A 82 35.33 -16.88 -46.70
C THR A 82 33.87 -17.02 -46.25
N THR A 83 33.40 -16.15 -45.37
CA THR A 83 32.02 -16.21 -44.88
C THR A 83 31.15 -15.16 -45.58
N ARG A 84 29.95 -15.56 -46.01
CA ARG A 84 28.88 -14.65 -46.46
C ARG A 84 28.58 -13.52 -45.46
N ALA A 85 28.99 -13.69 -44.21
CA ALA A 85 28.96 -12.65 -43.17
C ALA A 85 29.74 -11.39 -43.56
N GLN A 86 30.90 -11.53 -44.22
CA GLN A 86 31.70 -10.39 -44.66
C GLN A 86 31.00 -9.60 -45.77
N GLU A 87 30.40 -10.29 -46.74
CA GLU A 87 29.60 -9.66 -47.82
C GLU A 87 28.37 -8.91 -47.26
N GLN A 88 27.77 -9.48 -46.20
CA GLN A 88 26.60 -8.93 -45.52
C GLN A 88 26.93 -7.90 -44.44
N TRP A 89 28.22 -7.61 -44.20
CA TRP A 89 28.64 -6.75 -43.11
C TRP A 89 28.13 -5.32 -43.25
N LEU A 90 28.12 -4.76 -44.47
CA LEU A 90 27.62 -3.39 -44.70
C LEU A 90 26.15 -3.23 -44.27
N GLN A 91 25.30 -4.20 -44.62
CA GLN A 91 23.88 -4.20 -44.25
C GLN A 91 23.68 -4.46 -42.75
N THR A 92 24.47 -5.38 -42.18
CA THR A 92 24.47 -5.63 -40.73
C THR A 92 24.90 -4.38 -39.96
N SER A 93 25.93 -3.68 -40.42
CA SER A 93 26.45 -2.46 -39.82
C SER A 93 25.43 -1.32 -39.86
N GLN A 94 24.76 -1.12 -41.01
CA GLN A 94 23.66 -0.14 -41.13
C GLN A 94 22.52 -0.48 -40.18
N TRP A 95 22.08 -1.74 -40.15
CA TRP A 95 21.05 -2.20 -39.21
C TRP A 95 21.44 -1.95 -37.74
N LEU A 96 22.68 -2.25 -37.36
CA LEU A 96 23.18 -1.99 -36.01
C LEU A 96 23.14 -0.49 -35.68
N SER A 97 23.55 0.38 -36.60
CA SER A 97 23.52 1.84 -36.41
C SER A 97 22.12 2.43 -36.27
N ASP A 98 21.10 1.76 -36.82
CA ASP A 98 19.70 2.18 -36.69
C ASP A 98 19.09 1.77 -35.33
N LEU A 99 19.73 0.89 -34.57
CA LEU A 99 19.23 0.42 -33.28
C LEU A 99 19.66 1.32 -32.12
N THR A 100 18.71 1.61 -31.24
CA THR A 100 18.94 2.30 -29.97
C THR A 100 18.81 1.35 -28.80
N LEU A 101 19.39 1.72 -27.64
CA LEU A 101 19.19 0.97 -26.39
C LEU A 101 17.71 0.86 -26.02
N MET A 102 16.91 1.89 -26.32
CA MET A 102 15.46 1.88 -26.14
C MET A 102 14.80 0.76 -26.96
N ASP A 103 15.19 0.57 -28.21
CA ASP A 103 14.63 -0.48 -29.07
C ASP A 103 14.92 -1.88 -28.50
N LEU A 104 16.14 -2.10 -27.99
CA LEU A 104 16.52 -3.38 -27.38
C LEU A 104 15.73 -3.65 -26.10
N VAL A 105 15.59 -2.65 -25.22
CA VAL A 105 14.86 -2.81 -23.96
C VAL A 105 13.37 -3.01 -24.22
N ASN A 106 12.77 -2.24 -25.13
CA ASN A 106 11.36 -2.38 -25.49
C ASN A 106 11.08 -3.76 -26.11
N GLY A 107 11.95 -4.25 -27.00
CA GLY A 107 11.84 -5.60 -27.55
C GLY A 107 11.92 -6.68 -26.47
N TYR A 108 12.86 -6.56 -25.54
CA TYR A 108 13.01 -7.49 -24.43
C TYR A 108 11.76 -7.51 -23.53
N MET A 109 11.28 -6.34 -23.12
CA MET A 109 10.09 -6.21 -22.26
C MET A 109 8.79 -6.64 -22.96
N ALA A 110 8.67 -6.42 -24.27
CA ALA A 110 7.51 -6.83 -25.06
C ALA A 110 7.36 -8.37 -25.09
N THR A 111 8.46 -9.12 -25.18
CA THR A 111 8.40 -10.59 -25.17
C THR A 111 7.95 -11.18 -23.84
N ASP A 112 8.22 -10.50 -22.73
CA ASP A 112 7.71 -10.87 -21.40
C ASP A 112 6.19 -10.60 -21.27
N SER A 113 5.65 -9.64 -22.03
CA SER A 113 4.21 -9.40 -22.13
C SER A 113 3.49 -10.24 -23.19
N ASP A 114 4.09 -10.54 -24.35
CA ASP A 114 3.40 -11.17 -25.49
C ASP A 114 3.19 -12.69 -25.39
N MET A 115 3.80 -13.36 -24.40
CA MET A 115 3.40 -14.72 -24.03
C MET A 115 1.98 -14.79 -23.41
N THR A 116 1.27 -13.66 -23.30
CA THR A 116 -0.06 -13.57 -22.65
C THR A 116 -1.25 -13.36 -23.59
N ASP A 117 -1.08 -13.04 -24.88
CA ASP A 117 -2.23 -12.78 -25.78
C ASP A 117 -2.62 -13.95 -26.72
N ASN A 118 -1.75 -14.95 -26.91
CA ASN A 118 -2.01 -16.06 -27.84
C ASN A 118 -2.92 -17.19 -27.30
N VAL A 119 -3.52 -17.07 -26.11
CA VAL A 119 -4.39 -18.12 -25.54
C VAL A 119 -5.86 -17.69 -25.35
N VAL A 120 -6.24 -16.41 -25.54
CA VAL A 120 -7.65 -15.98 -25.38
C VAL A 120 -8.21 -15.20 -26.59
N GLY A 121 -7.42 -14.95 -27.63
CA GLY A 121 -7.85 -14.18 -28.81
C GLY A 121 -8.64 -14.93 -29.89
N ARG A 122 -9.67 -15.73 -29.58
CA ARG A 122 -10.62 -16.18 -30.61
C ARG A 122 -11.60 -15.04 -30.93
N ARG A 123 -11.23 -14.24 -31.93
CA ARG A 123 -12.06 -13.31 -32.74
C ARG A 123 -13.42 -12.91 -32.14
N ARG A 124 -13.54 -11.65 -31.71
CA ARG A 124 -14.75 -10.86 -31.98
C ARG A 124 -14.37 -9.50 -32.54
N ARG A 125 -14.64 -9.34 -33.83
CA ARG A 125 -14.84 -8.04 -34.49
C ARG A 125 -16.05 -7.36 -33.83
N ALA A 126 -15.88 -6.12 -33.38
CA ALA A 126 -16.95 -5.15 -33.18
C ALA A 126 -16.30 -3.80 -33.53
N VAL A 127 -16.46 -3.26 -34.74
CA VAL A 127 -17.63 -2.52 -35.25
C VAL A 127 -18.16 -1.55 -34.19
N GLY A 128 -17.95 -0.27 -34.47
CA GLY A 128 -18.29 0.83 -33.58
C GLY A 128 -19.77 0.85 -33.22
N CYS A 129 -20.03 1.10 -31.94
CA CYS A 129 -21.30 1.63 -31.49
C CYS A 129 -21.01 2.54 -30.29
N GLN A 130 -21.27 3.83 -30.47
CA GLN A 130 -21.36 4.80 -29.38
C GLN A 130 -22.57 4.43 -28.51
N THR A 131 -22.35 3.85 -27.34
CA THR A 131 -23.38 3.80 -26.30
C THR A 131 -23.17 4.94 -25.32
N ARG A 132 -23.95 5.99 -25.55
CA ARG A 132 -24.20 7.10 -24.64
C ARG A 132 -24.91 6.56 -23.39
N ILE A 133 -24.17 6.32 -22.31
CA ILE A 133 -24.74 6.08 -20.99
C ILE A 133 -24.80 7.42 -20.27
N GLN A 134 -26.00 8.00 -20.17
CA GLN A 134 -26.28 9.08 -19.23
C GLN A 134 -26.40 8.46 -17.83
N ILE A 135 -25.43 8.74 -16.95
CA ILE A 135 -25.60 8.59 -15.50
C ILE A 135 -25.76 10.00 -14.95
N ALA A 136 -26.92 10.26 -14.37
CA ALA A 136 -27.23 11.51 -13.69
C ALA A 136 -26.54 11.54 -12.32
N GLY A 137 -25.75 12.61 -12.10
CA GLY A 137 -25.37 13.15 -10.79
C GLY A 137 -24.41 12.31 -9.95
N THR A 138 -23.11 12.59 -10.02
CA THR A 138 -22.21 13.03 -8.91
C THR A 138 -20.74 13.07 -9.35
N ASP A 139 -20.06 14.16 -8.98
CA ASP A 139 -18.61 14.43 -8.93
C ASP A 139 -17.76 14.40 -10.22
N ASP A 140 -17.61 15.59 -10.82
CA ASP A 140 -16.70 15.93 -11.94
C ASP A 140 -15.19 15.71 -11.65
N ASN A 141 -14.81 15.30 -10.44
CA ASN A 141 -13.41 15.08 -10.06
C ASN A 141 -12.87 13.67 -10.41
N LEU A 142 -13.75 12.68 -10.69
CA LEU A 142 -13.31 11.32 -11.03
C LEU A 142 -12.89 11.16 -12.49
N LEU A 143 -13.42 11.97 -13.40
CA LEU A 143 -13.13 11.88 -14.84
C LEU A 143 -11.80 12.53 -15.24
N ARG A 144 -11.27 13.45 -14.41
CA ARG A 144 -9.93 14.03 -14.65
C ARG A 144 -8.79 13.07 -14.27
N GLY A 145 -9.04 12.09 -13.38
CA GLY A 145 -8.05 11.11 -12.95
C GLY A 145 -7.83 9.95 -13.94
N ALA A 146 -8.86 9.55 -14.70
CA ALA A 146 -8.75 8.45 -15.65
C ALA A 146 -7.94 8.82 -16.91
N ALA A 147 -8.06 10.06 -17.38
CA ALA A 147 -7.28 10.57 -18.53
C ALA A 147 -5.81 10.86 -18.17
N ALA A 148 -5.53 11.24 -16.91
CA ALA A 148 -4.16 11.45 -16.43
C ALA A 148 -3.39 10.13 -16.18
N SER A 149 -4.10 9.01 -16.00
CA SER A 149 -3.49 7.70 -15.71
C SER A 149 -2.99 6.96 -16.95
N GLN A 150 -3.37 7.38 -18.15
CA GLN A 150 -2.98 6.74 -19.41
C GLN A 150 -1.78 7.41 -20.10
N CYS A 151 -1.25 8.51 -19.56
CA CYS A 151 -0.23 9.32 -20.26
C CYS A 151 1.01 9.67 -19.41
N LEU A 152 1.27 8.93 -18.33
CA LEU A 152 2.45 9.13 -17.47
C LEU A 152 3.15 7.79 -17.25
N ASP A 153 3.81 7.30 -18.31
CA ASP A 153 4.95 6.39 -18.18
C ASP A 153 6.09 7.17 -17.52
N LEU A 154 6.00 7.28 -16.19
CA LEU A 154 6.78 8.21 -15.39
C LEU A 154 8.28 7.94 -15.29
N GLU A 155 8.82 6.88 -15.92
CA GLU A 155 10.18 6.88 -16.46
C GLU A 155 10.28 5.86 -17.60
N PRO A 156 10.91 6.20 -18.72
CA PRO A 156 10.96 5.33 -19.89
C PRO A 156 11.92 4.14 -19.62
N LEU A 157 11.40 2.92 -19.59
CA LEU A 157 12.07 1.69 -19.10
C LEU A 157 13.47 1.40 -19.69
N TRP A 158 13.86 2.03 -20.79
CA TRP A 158 15.18 1.89 -21.41
C TRP A 158 16.34 2.22 -20.47
N PHE A 159 16.15 3.10 -19.48
CA PHE A 159 17.22 3.41 -18.53
C PHE A 159 17.68 2.16 -17.76
N LEU A 160 16.83 1.13 -17.61
CA LEU A 160 17.21 -0.16 -17.03
C LEU A 160 18.31 -0.86 -17.83
N GLY A 161 18.40 -0.56 -19.13
CA GLY A 161 19.48 -1.02 -19.99
C GLY A 161 20.82 -0.35 -19.67
N LEU A 162 20.84 0.80 -18.98
CA LEU A 162 22.09 1.45 -18.59
C LEU A 162 22.74 0.73 -17.40
N PRO A 163 24.09 0.65 -17.37
CA PRO A 163 24.85 0.21 -16.22
C PRO A 163 24.40 0.88 -14.91
N PRO A 164 24.30 0.13 -13.79
CA PRO A 164 23.89 0.69 -12.50
C PRO A 164 24.67 1.94 -12.07
N ARG A 165 25.98 1.98 -12.35
CA ARG A 165 26.84 3.15 -12.04
C ARG A 165 26.45 4.39 -12.83
N LEU A 166 26.12 4.25 -14.12
CA LEU A 166 25.70 5.37 -14.96
C LEU A 166 24.31 5.87 -14.56
N ARG A 167 23.38 4.95 -14.25
CA ARG A 167 22.07 5.33 -13.69
C ARG A 167 22.19 6.11 -12.39
N MET A 168 23.07 5.67 -11.49
CA MET A 168 23.34 6.37 -10.23
C MET A 168 23.90 7.77 -10.48
N GLN A 169 24.87 7.90 -11.39
CA GLN A 169 25.46 9.19 -11.76
C GLN A 169 24.40 10.13 -12.35
N GLN A 170 23.60 9.67 -13.32
CA GLN A 170 22.51 10.45 -13.90
C GLN A 170 21.48 10.89 -12.86
N ALA A 171 21.15 10.02 -11.89
CA ALA A 171 20.25 10.37 -10.80
C ALA A 171 20.85 11.47 -9.88
N GLN A 172 22.15 11.42 -9.60
CA GLN A 172 22.85 12.45 -8.83
C GLN A 172 22.92 13.78 -9.59
N ASP A 173 23.28 13.74 -10.87
CA ASP A 173 23.36 14.91 -11.75
C ASP A 173 22.00 15.59 -11.89
N LEU A 174 20.92 14.82 -12.01
CA LEU A 174 19.55 15.32 -12.05
C LEU A 174 19.16 16.04 -10.75
N ILE A 175 19.48 15.46 -9.59
CA ILE A 175 19.22 16.10 -8.29
C ILE A 175 19.99 17.43 -8.17
N ASN A 176 21.26 17.44 -8.56
CA ASN A 176 22.09 18.65 -8.55
C ASN A 176 21.56 19.72 -9.52
N ALA A 177 21.11 19.33 -10.71
CA ALA A 177 20.47 20.23 -11.65
C ALA A 177 19.21 20.86 -11.05
N TYR A 178 18.39 20.08 -10.34
CA TYR A 178 17.22 20.61 -9.65
C TYR A 178 17.54 21.56 -8.51
N TYR A 179 18.62 21.33 -7.74
CA TYR A 179 19.09 22.33 -6.78
C TYR A 179 19.47 23.65 -7.46
N ALA A 180 20.14 23.59 -8.62
CA ALA A 180 20.59 24.78 -9.34
C ALA A 180 19.44 25.64 -9.88
N VAL A 181 18.30 25.04 -10.24
CA VAL A 181 17.14 25.76 -10.78
C VAL A 181 15.99 25.93 -9.77
N SER A 182 16.20 25.53 -8.52
CA SER A 182 15.12 25.50 -7.53
C SER A 182 14.61 26.91 -7.19
N PRO A 183 13.28 27.15 -7.21
CA PRO A 183 12.71 28.44 -6.84
C PRO A 183 12.60 28.66 -5.32
N HIS A 184 12.94 27.65 -4.51
CA HIS A 184 12.74 27.68 -3.07
C HIS A 184 13.85 28.45 -2.35
N ALA A 185 13.47 29.26 -1.35
CA ALA A 185 14.42 30.03 -0.58
C ALA A 185 15.29 29.12 0.32
N PRO A 186 16.62 29.33 0.37
CA PRO A 186 17.51 28.64 1.30
C PRO A 186 17.26 29.05 2.76
N PHE A 187 18.05 28.50 3.69
CA PHE A 187 17.98 28.95 5.08
C PHE A 187 18.20 30.47 5.22
N PRO A 188 17.56 31.11 6.22
CA PRO A 188 17.88 32.47 6.61
C PRO A 188 19.38 32.63 6.91
N THR A 189 19.93 33.81 6.62
CA THR A 189 21.36 34.13 6.83
C THR A 189 21.83 34.02 8.29
N SER A 190 20.90 33.94 9.25
CA SER A 190 21.17 33.69 10.66
C SER A 190 21.62 32.24 10.96
N ILE A 191 21.41 31.31 10.03
CA ILE A 191 21.76 29.90 10.21
C ILE A 191 23.19 29.65 9.67
N PRO A 192 24.10 29.08 10.48
CA PRO A 192 25.47 28.85 10.06
C PRO A 192 25.59 27.97 8.80
N PRO A 193 26.63 28.21 7.96
CA PRO A 193 26.97 27.30 6.88
C PRO A 193 27.40 25.92 7.43
N GLY A 194 27.26 24.87 6.60
CA GLY A 194 27.55 23.48 7.01
C GLY A 194 26.41 22.79 7.76
N ILE A 195 25.24 23.42 7.83
CA ILE A 195 23.99 22.81 8.32
C ILE A 195 23.09 22.49 7.13
N PHE A 196 22.50 21.29 7.17
CA PHE A 196 21.49 20.80 6.26
C PHE A 196 20.31 20.26 7.08
N ALA A 197 19.11 20.30 6.50
CA ALA A 197 17.95 19.64 7.07
C ALA A 197 17.10 18.99 5.98
N SER A 198 16.45 17.88 6.31
CA SER A 198 15.54 17.18 5.41
C SER A 198 14.33 16.66 6.15
N ASP A 199 13.20 16.61 5.45
CA ASP A 199 11.91 16.15 5.97
C ASP A 199 11.04 15.65 4.81
N ALA A 200 9.98 14.88 5.09
CA ALA A 200 9.02 14.45 4.11
C ALA A 200 7.56 14.57 4.56
N SER A 201 6.70 14.85 3.60
CA SER A 201 5.27 14.99 3.80
C SER A 201 4.50 14.02 2.90
N MET A 202 3.39 13.49 3.39
CA MET A 202 2.52 12.55 2.67
C MET A 202 1.05 12.94 2.82
N LEU A 203 0.34 12.98 1.69
CA LEU A 203 -1.10 13.20 1.63
C LEU A 203 -1.82 12.04 0.91
N PRO A 204 -2.87 11.44 1.52
CA PRO A 204 -3.29 11.62 2.91
C PRO A 204 -2.31 10.95 3.89
N ALA A 205 -2.31 11.38 5.15
CA ALA A 205 -1.41 10.87 6.19
C ALA A 205 -1.61 9.38 6.52
N ALA A 206 -2.83 8.85 6.35
CA ALA A 206 -3.17 7.45 6.58
C ALA A 206 -3.90 6.85 5.36
N PRO A 207 -3.18 6.57 4.26
CA PRO A 207 -3.77 6.06 3.03
C PRO A 207 -4.19 4.59 3.19
N SER A 208 -5.36 4.23 2.67
CA SER A 208 -5.76 2.83 2.52
C SER A 208 -4.95 2.14 1.42
N PHE A 209 -5.03 0.80 1.34
CA PHE A 209 -4.35 0.03 0.30
C PHE A 209 -4.71 0.56 -1.11
N ARG A 210 -3.69 0.84 -1.94
CA ARG A 210 -3.82 1.43 -3.29
C ARG A 210 -4.54 2.77 -3.38
N HIS A 211 -4.71 3.48 -2.26
CA HIS A 211 -5.19 4.85 -2.30
C HIS A 211 -4.15 5.73 -2.99
N GLN A 212 -4.61 6.61 -3.89
CA GLN A 212 -3.73 7.58 -4.52
C GLN A 212 -3.16 8.49 -3.44
N ARG A 213 -1.85 8.71 -3.50
CA ARG A 213 -1.14 9.50 -2.51
C ARG A 213 -0.03 10.29 -3.16
N SER A 214 0.24 11.43 -2.57
CA SER A 214 1.36 12.29 -2.93
C SER A 214 2.36 12.24 -1.79
N VAL A 215 3.62 11.96 -2.11
CA VAL A 215 4.73 12.00 -1.15
C VAL A 215 5.76 12.96 -1.72
N THR A 216 6.17 13.92 -0.90
CA THR A 216 7.14 14.94 -1.28
C THR A 216 8.17 14.99 -0.18
N PHE A 217 9.45 14.96 -0.55
CA PHE A 217 10.52 15.25 0.39
C PHE A 217 11.04 16.65 0.17
N SER A 218 11.71 17.18 1.17
CA SER A 218 12.47 18.42 1.06
C SER A 218 13.87 18.24 1.61
N SER A 219 14.78 19.07 1.10
CA SER A 219 16.12 19.23 1.61
C SER A 219 16.52 20.69 1.51
N ILE A 220 17.04 21.23 2.60
CA ILE A 220 17.38 22.66 2.72
C ILE A 220 18.80 22.79 3.23
N SER A 221 19.53 23.73 2.66
CA SER A 221 20.85 24.18 3.11
C SER A 221 20.90 25.72 3.16
N HIS A 222 22.06 26.25 3.54
CA HIS A 222 22.34 27.68 3.52
C HIS A 222 22.39 28.29 2.10
N SER A 223 22.60 27.47 1.06
CA SER A 223 22.80 27.93 -0.32
C SER A 223 21.60 27.64 -1.22
N SER A 224 20.83 26.60 -0.96
CA SER A 224 19.65 26.23 -1.75
C SER A 224 18.65 25.43 -0.94
N ALA A 225 17.44 25.34 -1.46
CA ALA A 225 16.39 24.46 -0.97
C ALA A 225 15.80 23.67 -2.13
N LEU A 226 15.39 22.44 -1.91
CA LEU A 226 14.80 21.57 -2.92
C LEU A 226 13.60 20.84 -2.34
N ALA A 227 12.55 20.71 -3.15
CA ALA A 227 11.44 19.80 -2.91
C ALA A 227 11.20 18.97 -4.17
N MET A 228 10.98 17.66 -4.00
CA MET A 228 10.69 16.75 -5.11
C MET A 228 9.61 15.76 -4.72
N ASN A 229 8.82 15.32 -5.70
CA ASN A 229 7.79 14.31 -5.50
C ASN A 229 8.35 12.89 -5.71
N LEU A 230 7.69 11.89 -5.11
CA LEU A 230 8.02 10.47 -5.27
C LEU A 230 7.03 9.74 -6.18
N ASP A 231 6.50 10.40 -7.21
CA ASP A 231 5.55 9.80 -8.16
C ASP A 231 6.16 8.60 -8.90
N CYS A 232 7.50 8.49 -8.97
CA CYS A 232 8.22 7.33 -9.49
C CYS A 232 7.89 6.02 -8.74
N PHE A 233 7.50 6.09 -7.47
CA PHE A 233 7.05 4.94 -6.66
C PHE A 233 5.52 4.72 -6.71
N ARG A 234 4.77 5.54 -7.46
CA ARG A 234 3.31 5.43 -7.63
C ARG A 234 2.58 5.22 -6.30
N THR A 235 1.61 4.31 -6.25
CA THR A 235 0.89 3.97 -5.01
C THR A 235 1.75 3.20 -4.01
N SER A 236 3.00 2.81 -4.30
CA SER A 236 3.94 2.28 -3.29
C SER A 236 4.69 3.37 -2.54
N ALA A 237 4.64 4.63 -2.97
CA ALA A 237 5.29 5.74 -2.27
C ALA A 237 4.76 5.84 -0.82
N TRP A 238 5.66 6.07 0.14
CA TRP A 238 5.31 6.25 1.55
C TRP A 238 6.22 7.31 2.15
N VAL A 239 5.78 7.94 3.24
CA VAL A 239 6.54 9.01 3.91
C VAL A 239 7.99 8.61 4.19
N TYR A 240 8.26 7.39 4.68
CA TYR A 240 9.63 6.93 4.95
C TYR A 240 10.53 6.85 3.71
N HIS A 241 9.95 6.67 2.50
CA HIS A 241 10.73 6.79 1.26
C HIS A 241 11.20 8.23 1.11
N GLY A 242 10.29 9.19 1.31
CA GLY A 242 10.61 10.61 1.29
C GLY A 242 11.64 10.99 2.34
N GLU A 243 11.51 10.49 3.57
CA GLU A 243 12.48 10.75 4.65
C GLU A 243 13.89 10.32 4.25
N THR A 244 14.01 9.11 3.70
CA THR A 244 15.30 8.57 3.27
C THR A 244 15.84 9.31 2.05
N TYR A 245 14.96 9.69 1.12
CA TYR A 245 15.33 10.45 -0.07
C TYR A 245 15.81 11.86 0.27
N GLY A 246 15.20 12.53 1.24
CA GLY A 246 15.65 13.84 1.73
C GLY A 246 17.08 13.80 2.27
N LEU A 247 17.47 12.71 2.95
CA LEU A 247 18.85 12.50 3.38
C LEU A 247 19.81 12.30 2.20
N ILE A 248 19.40 11.50 1.20
CA ILE A 248 20.17 11.26 -0.02
C ILE A 248 20.40 12.57 -0.78
N ALA A 249 19.35 13.34 -1.03
CA ALA A 249 19.43 14.61 -1.74
C ALA A 249 20.35 15.61 -1.01
N SER A 250 20.22 15.70 0.32
CA SER A 250 21.09 16.56 1.14
C SER A 250 22.57 16.17 1.04
N THR A 251 22.85 14.85 1.05
CA THR A 251 24.21 14.31 0.95
C THR A 251 24.81 14.56 -0.43
N ILE A 252 24.03 14.37 -1.50
CA ILE A 252 24.44 14.65 -2.88
C ILE A 252 24.75 16.15 -3.04
N HIS A 253 23.86 17.01 -2.55
CA HIS A 253 24.04 18.46 -2.61
C HIS A 253 25.32 18.91 -1.89
N GLN A 254 25.57 18.36 -0.71
CA GLN A 254 26.79 18.64 0.05
C GLN A 254 28.05 18.34 -0.77
N TYR A 255 28.09 17.21 -1.49
CA TYR A 255 29.25 16.83 -2.31
C TYR A 255 29.41 17.68 -3.57
N ASN A 256 28.37 18.42 -3.97
CA ASN A 256 28.41 19.34 -5.09
C ASN A 256 28.78 20.78 -4.68
N LEU A 257 28.81 21.09 -3.38
CA LEU A 257 29.23 22.39 -2.89
C LEU A 257 30.76 22.50 -2.83
N PRO A 258 31.32 23.72 -2.91
CA PRO A 258 32.75 23.93 -2.69
C PRO A 258 33.22 23.37 -1.35
N SER A 259 34.46 22.90 -1.31
CA SER A 259 35.09 22.39 -0.09
C SER A 259 34.92 23.34 1.09
N PRO A 260 34.53 22.85 2.28
CA PRO A 260 34.36 23.70 3.43
C PRO A 260 35.69 24.40 3.78
N PRO A 261 35.66 25.70 4.10
CA PRO A 261 36.80 26.41 4.65
C PRO A 261 37.41 25.68 5.85
N SER A 262 38.73 25.80 6.06
CA SER A 262 39.49 25.09 7.12
C SER A 262 39.00 25.34 8.56
N HIS A 263 38.17 26.37 8.77
CA HIS A 263 37.61 26.73 10.08
C HIS A 263 36.25 26.09 10.37
N LEU A 264 35.61 25.45 9.40
CA LEU A 264 34.36 24.72 9.58
C LEU A 264 34.65 23.24 9.90
N PRO A 265 33.72 22.55 10.61
CA PRO A 265 33.88 21.13 10.89
C PRO A 265 34.02 20.34 9.59
N SER A 266 34.94 19.36 9.59
CA SER A 266 35.24 18.53 8.42
C SER A 266 34.01 17.77 7.92
N SER A 267 33.12 17.37 8.84
CA SER A 267 31.81 16.77 8.54
C SER A 267 30.69 17.77 8.84
N PRO A 268 29.84 18.12 7.86
CA PRO A 268 28.67 18.96 8.09
C PRO A 268 27.57 18.20 8.84
N THR A 269 26.61 18.94 9.37
CA THR A 269 25.50 18.39 10.15
C THR A 269 24.23 18.32 9.30
N LEU A 270 23.57 17.17 9.29
CA LEU A 270 22.30 16.94 8.61
C LEU A 270 21.22 16.57 9.64
N TYR A 271 20.25 17.46 9.84
CA TYR A 271 19.13 17.26 10.76
C TYR A 271 17.93 16.59 10.08
N THR A 272 17.31 15.65 10.78
CA THR A 272 16.07 14.97 10.38
C THR A 272 15.30 14.56 11.62
N ASP A 273 13.98 14.50 11.55
CA ASP A 273 13.14 13.93 12.60
C ASP A 273 12.86 12.43 12.41
N HIS A 274 13.35 11.82 11.32
CA HIS A 274 13.17 10.41 11.08
C HIS A 274 14.17 9.55 11.87
N LEU A 275 13.80 9.25 13.12
CA LEU A 275 14.59 8.44 14.07
C LEU A 275 15.03 7.08 13.53
N ASN A 276 14.21 6.44 12.68
CA ASN A 276 14.53 5.14 12.12
C ASN A 276 15.72 5.23 11.15
N SER A 277 15.73 6.23 10.25
CA SER A 277 16.85 6.40 9.32
C SER A 277 18.16 6.69 10.04
N SER A 278 18.15 7.59 11.04
CA SER A 278 19.38 7.91 11.79
C SER A 278 19.95 6.69 12.52
N ARG A 279 19.10 5.87 13.14
CA ARG A 279 19.52 4.63 13.82
C ARG A 279 20.03 3.57 12.85
N ILE A 280 19.31 3.32 11.76
CA ILE A 280 19.68 2.31 10.76
C ILE A 280 21.02 2.66 10.13
N VAL A 281 21.19 3.92 9.72
CA VAL A 281 22.42 4.39 9.07
C VAL A 281 23.60 4.38 10.03
N SER A 282 23.44 4.91 11.26
CA SER A 282 24.49 4.88 12.27
C SER A 282 24.96 3.44 12.55
N SER A 283 24.01 2.51 12.71
CA SER A 283 24.33 1.10 12.92
C SER A 283 25.09 0.50 11.73
N ALA A 284 24.65 0.78 10.50
CA ALA A 284 25.23 0.23 9.28
C ALA A 284 26.61 0.80 8.92
N LEU A 285 26.93 2.02 9.35
CA LEU A 285 28.26 2.59 9.21
C LEU A 285 29.28 1.91 10.14
N HIS A 286 28.85 1.51 11.34
CA HIS A 286 29.72 0.79 12.28
C HIS A 286 29.84 -0.70 11.94
N LEU A 287 28.75 -1.33 11.53
CA LEU A 287 28.70 -2.74 11.15
C LEU A 287 27.92 -2.89 9.83
N PRO A 288 28.63 -2.98 8.69
CA PRO A 288 27.98 -3.13 7.39
C PRO A 288 26.99 -4.31 7.40
N PRO A 289 25.72 -4.08 7.04
CA PRO A 289 24.69 -5.10 7.14
C PRO A 289 24.90 -6.20 6.10
N LEU A 290 24.58 -7.44 6.46
CA LEU A 290 24.52 -8.53 5.50
C LEU A 290 23.36 -8.29 4.51
N PRO A 291 23.47 -8.73 3.24
CA PRO A 291 22.46 -8.44 2.20
C PRO A 291 21.01 -8.78 2.58
N HIS A 292 20.80 -9.80 3.41
CA HIS A 292 19.49 -10.24 3.86
C HIS A 292 18.92 -9.41 5.02
N GLN A 293 19.74 -8.72 5.82
CA GLN A 293 19.27 -7.96 6.99
C GLN A 293 18.38 -6.78 6.60
N TRP A 294 18.56 -6.25 5.38
CA TRP A 294 17.74 -5.18 4.82
C TRP A 294 16.68 -5.67 3.84
N SER A 295 16.55 -6.97 3.62
CA SER A 295 15.58 -7.54 2.66
C SER A 295 14.12 -7.28 3.03
N SER A 296 13.84 -7.08 4.33
CA SER A 296 12.50 -6.75 4.84
C SER A 296 12.30 -5.26 5.11
N LEU A 297 13.35 -4.43 4.96
CA LEU A 297 13.24 -3.00 5.20
C LEU A 297 12.49 -2.34 4.04
N PRO A 298 11.46 -1.54 4.34
CA PRO A 298 10.78 -0.79 3.30
C PRO A 298 11.70 0.34 2.80
N GLY A 299 11.77 0.54 1.48
CA GLY A 299 12.69 1.49 0.85
C GLY A 299 14.17 1.08 0.92
N ARG A 300 14.45 -0.23 0.99
CA ARG A 300 15.82 -0.80 1.07
C ARG A 300 16.77 -0.29 -0.01
N SER A 301 16.28 0.00 -1.22
CA SER A 301 17.11 0.54 -2.31
C SER A 301 17.67 1.92 -1.93
N LEU A 302 16.85 2.76 -1.31
CA LEU A 302 17.24 4.09 -0.81
C LEU A 302 18.23 3.98 0.34
N TYR A 303 18.03 3.05 1.28
CA TYR A 303 19.00 2.83 2.37
C TYR A 303 20.36 2.36 1.84
N ARG A 304 20.38 1.46 0.85
CA ARG A 304 21.60 1.02 0.17
C ARG A 304 22.28 2.19 -0.55
N TRP A 305 21.51 3.05 -1.21
CA TRP A 305 22.05 4.24 -1.87
C TRP A 305 22.66 5.23 -0.87
N LEU A 306 21.93 5.56 0.19
CA LEU A 306 22.41 6.44 1.25
C LEU A 306 23.69 5.89 1.87
N LEU A 307 23.73 4.60 2.22
CA LEU A 307 24.92 3.97 2.77
C LEU A 307 26.10 4.03 1.79
N HIS A 308 25.88 3.77 0.51
CA HIS A 308 26.91 3.87 -0.51
C HIS A 308 27.51 5.28 -0.57
N LEU A 309 26.68 6.33 -0.56
CA LEU A 309 27.13 7.72 -0.55
C LEU A 309 28.00 8.03 0.67
N LEU A 310 27.55 7.61 1.86
CA LEU A 310 28.26 7.88 3.11
C LEU A 310 29.59 7.12 3.22
N GLN A 311 29.69 5.92 2.64
CA GLN A 311 30.91 5.11 2.62
C GLN A 311 31.92 5.58 1.57
N HIS A 312 31.46 6.20 0.48
CA HIS A 312 32.28 6.59 -0.67
C HIS A 312 32.26 8.11 -0.87
N SER A 313 32.36 8.87 0.22
CA SER A 313 32.42 10.33 0.17
C SER A 313 33.61 10.81 -0.67
N PRO A 314 33.41 11.67 -1.68
CA PRO A 314 34.48 12.11 -2.58
C PRO A 314 35.42 13.07 -1.84
N PRO A 315 36.75 12.87 -1.88
CA PRO A 315 37.70 13.84 -1.33
C PRO A 315 37.54 15.21 -2.01
N PRO A 316 37.60 16.34 -1.28
CA PRO A 316 37.95 16.50 0.15
C PRO A 316 36.74 16.46 1.10
N HIS A 317 35.56 16.05 0.64
CA HIS A 317 34.35 16.01 1.47
C HIS A 317 34.34 14.81 2.40
N HIS A 318 33.79 15.00 3.60
CA HIS A 318 33.50 13.93 4.55
C HIS A 318 31.99 13.65 4.60
N PRO A 319 31.57 12.45 5.00
CA PRO A 319 30.15 12.16 5.14
C PRO A 319 29.49 13.10 6.19
N PRO A 320 28.25 13.54 5.94
CA PRO A 320 27.49 14.34 6.91
C PRO A 320 27.19 13.54 8.17
N ASN A 321 27.22 14.21 9.32
CA ASN A 321 26.73 13.65 10.56
C ASN A 321 25.21 13.78 10.63
N ILE A 322 24.49 12.66 10.53
CA ILE A 322 23.04 12.61 10.56
C ILE A 322 22.55 12.66 12.02
N ILE A 323 21.88 13.74 12.39
CA ILE A 323 21.43 13.98 13.76
C ILE A 323 19.90 13.99 13.83
N TYR A 324 19.35 13.11 14.67
CA TYR A 324 17.92 13.10 14.98
C TYR A 324 17.52 14.34 15.78
N THR A 325 16.48 15.04 15.31
CA THR A 325 15.85 16.16 16.01
C THR A 325 14.36 15.87 16.16
N PRO A 326 13.79 15.89 17.38
CA PRO A 326 12.37 15.61 17.56
C PRO A 326 11.46 16.60 16.79
N ALA A 327 10.46 16.06 16.11
CA ALA A 327 9.43 16.82 15.41
C ALA A 327 8.55 17.63 16.37
N HIS A 328 7.92 18.69 15.84
CA HIS A 328 6.87 19.48 16.50
C HIS A 328 7.21 19.94 17.93
N THR A 329 8.48 20.25 18.19
CA THR A 329 8.87 20.87 19.45
C THR A 329 8.64 22.38 19.37
N ASN A 330 8.16 23.00 20.45
CA ASN A 330 8.09 24.46 20.58
C ASN A 330 9.48 25.09 20.87
N SER A 331 10.55 24.35 20.58
CA SER A 331 11.91 24.80 20.85
C SER A 331 12.40 25.75 19.78
N SER A 332 13.03 26.85 20.18
CA SER A 332 13.68 27.82 19.28
C SER A 332 15.15 27.50 19.01
N SER A 333 15.59 26.27 19.33
CA SER A 333 16.96 25.84 19.04
C SER A 333 17.20 25.76 17.52
N THR A 334 18.46 25.93 17.10
CA THR A 334 18.84 25.82 15.68
C THR A 334 18.36 24.50 15.05
N PRO A 335 18.55 23.31 15.67
CA PRO A 335 18.06 22.05 15.13
C PRO A 335 16.54 22.04 14.90
N SER A 336 15.77 22.54 15.88
CA SER A 336 14.31 22.56 15.80
C SER A 336 13.82 23.54 14.72
N THR A 337 14.53 24.66 14.56
CA THR A 337 14.22 25.69 13.56
C THR A 337 14.46 25.17 12.15
N VAL A 338 15.62 24.56 11.88
CA VAL A 338 15.93 24.03 10.53
C VAL A 338 15.04 22.86 10.17
N ASN A 339 14.69 21.99 11.13
CA ASN A 339 13.73 20.90 10.89
C ASN A 339 12.35 21.45 10.56
N ALA A 340 11.86 22.44 11.31
CA ALA A 340 10.56 23.06 11.04
C ALA A 340 10.51 23.79 9.68
N LEU A 341 11.64 24.28 9.17
CA LEU A 341 11.73 24.84 7.82
C LEU A 341 11.63 23.74 6.76
N ALA A 342 12.29 22.60 6.96
CA ALA A 342 12.19 21.43 6.09
C ALA A 342 10.76 20.86 6.07
N ASP A 343 10.13 20.63 7.22
CA ASP A 343 8.73 20.21 7.32
C ASP A 343 7.80 21.13 6.52
N ARG A 344 7.94 22.45 6.75
CA ARG A 344 7.12 23.45 6.07
C ARG A 344 7.32 23.43 4.55
N LEU A 345 8.56 23.21 4.09
CA LEU A 345 8.83 23.13 2.67
C LEU A 345 8.23 21.85 2.07
N ALA A 346 8.41 20.68 2.72
CA ALA A 346 7.84 19.42 2.26
C ALA A 346 6.31 19.48 2.21
N SER A 347 5.68 19.92 3.29
CA SER A 347 4.23 20.03 3.44
C SER A 347 3.64 21.14 2.56
N GLY A 348 4.31 22.30 2.46
CA GLY A 348 3.87 23.39 1.58
C GLY A 348 3.94 23.02 0.09
N SER A 349 4.95 22.23 -0.29
CA SER A 349 5.13 21.77 -1.68
C SER A 349 4.04 20.81 -2.16
N GLN A 350 3.31 20.18 -1.24
CA GLN A 350 2.13 19.35 -1.56
C GLN A 350 0.96 20.16 -2.13
N HIS A 351 0.90 21.46 -1.83
CA HIS A 351 -0.22 22.34 -2.18
C HIS A 351 0.08 23.28 -3.36
N LEU A 352 1.25 23.14 -4.00
CA LEU A 352 1.62 23.94 -5.16
C LEU A 352 0.75 23.58 -6.38
N GLN A 353 0.41 24.60 -7.18
CA GLN A 353 -0.35 24.41 -8.43
C GLN A 353 0.43 23.58 -9.44
N ILE A 354 1.74 23.81 -9.53
CA ILE A 354 2.68 23.00 -10.29
C ILE A 354 3.32 22.03 -9.30
N ARG A 355 3.18 20.73 -9.55
CA ARG A 355 3.79 19.72 -8.68
C ARG A 355 5.32 19.86 -8.70
N PRO A 356 6.00 19.59 -7.58
CA PRO A 356 7.45 19.45 -7.56
C PRO A 356 7.93 18.45 -8.62
N PRO A 357 9.16 18.58 -9.14
CA PRO A 357 9.70 17.62 -10.09
C PRO A 357 9.78 16.21 -9.49
N PRO A 358 9.68 15.15 -10.32
CA PRO A 358 9.77 13.77 -9.85
C PRO A 358 11.21 13.38 -9.49
N ALA A 359 11.37 12.65 -8.38
CA ALA A 359 12.63 12.07 -7.96
C ALA A 359 13.02 10.84 -8.80
N PRO A 360 14.31 10.63 -9.13
CA PRO A 360 14.72 9.49 -9.92
C PRO A 360 14.50 8.16 -9.18
N LEU A 361 14.21 7.09 -9.92
CA LEU A 361 13.99 5.76 -9.32
C LEU A 361 15.32 5.05 -9.03
N PRO A 362 15.62 4.60 -7.79
CA PRO A 362 16.90 4.03 -7.37
C PRO A 362 17.11 2.57 -7.80
N THR A 363 16.80 2.26 -9.05
CA THR A 363 16.84 0.89 -9.62
C THR A 363 18.23 0.24 -9.56
N PHE A 364 19.29 1.05 -9.48
CA PHE A 364 20.68 0.62 -9.35
C PHE A 364 21.03 0.03 -7.97
N PHE A 365 20.17 0.18 -6.96
CA PHE A 365 20.30 -0.46 -5.64
C PHE A 365 19.13 -1.39 -5.27
N MET A 366 18.18 -1.59 -6.19
CA MET A 366 17.13 -2.59 -6.03
C MET A 366 17.70 -4.01 -6.12
N ASP A 367 16.97 -5.00 -5.61
CA ASP A 367 17.30 -6.40 -5.86
C ASP A 367 17.12 -6.73 -7.35
N SER A 368 17.90 -7.66 -7.90
CA SER A 368 17.86 -8.02 -9.32
C SER A 368 16.46 -8.40 -9.82
N PHE A 369 15.65 -8.99 -8.94
CA PHE A 369 14.26 -9.32 -9.23
C PHE A 369 13.35 -8.72 -8.17
N MET A 370 12.37 -7.94 -8.61
CA MET A 370 11.44 -7.24 -7.74
C MET A 370 10.00 -7.54 -8.13
N LEU A 371 9.12 -7.62 -7.12
CA LEU A 371 7.69 -7.69 -7.35
C LEU A 371 7.23 -6.36 -7.95
N TYR A 372 6.41 -6.44 -9.00
CA TYR A 372 5.90 -5.29 -9.74
C TYR A 372 4.39 -5.42 -9.97
N SER A 373 3.71 -4.28 -9.85
CA SER A 373 2.30 -4.08 -10.17
C SER A 373 2.16 -2.83 -11.05
N PRO A 374 1.35 -2.84 -12.12
CA PRO A 374 1.13 -1.64 -12.95
C PRO A 374 0.65 -0.42 -12.14
N ASN A 375 -0.13 -0.67 -11.09
CA ASN A 375 -0.65 0.39 -10.21
C ASN A 375 0.41 0.89 -9.23
N ASP A 376 1.21 -0.02 -8.68
CA ASP A 376 2.08 0.24 -7.54
C ASP A 376 3.57 0.42 -7.90
N GLY A 377 3.95 0.16 -9.15
CA GLY A 377 5.35 0.16 -9.57
C GLY A 377 6.13 -1.01 -8.96
N TYR A 378 7.41 -0.80 -8.68
CA TYR A 378 8.25 -1.76 -7.95
C TYR A 378 7.90 -1.74 -6.46
N ILE A 379 7.64 -2.93 -5.90
CA ILE A 379 7.18 -3.09 -4.52
C ILE A 379 8.35 -3.44 -3.63
N GLU A 380 8.83 -2.46 -2.87
CA GLU A 380 9.91 -2.62 -1.88
C GLU A 380 9.42 -2.97 -0.48
N THR A 381 8.12 -2.84 -0.22
CA THR A 381 7.52 -3.18 1.07
C THR A 381 7.42 -4.68 1.27
N SER A 382 7.42 -5.13 2.54
CA SER A 382 7.27 -6.54 2.93
C SER A 382 6.22 -7.29 2.10
N ILE A 383 6.69 -8.25 1.30
CA ILE A 383 5.85 -9.06 0.40
C ILE A 383 4.78 -9.82 1.21
N SER A 384 5.12 -10.24 2.44
CA SER A 384 4.22 -10.99 3.32
C SER A 384 3.01 -10.19 3.78
N SER A 385 3.11 -8.86 3.90
CA SER A 385 1.96 -7.99 4.20
C SER A 385 1.26 -7.50 2.93
N TYR A 386 2.02 -7.26 1.86
CA TYR A 386 1.48 -6.76 0.60
C TYR A 386 0.56 -7.78 -0.11
N LEU A 387 0.95 -9.05 -0.18
CA LEU A 387 0.16 -10.09 -0.87
C LEU A 387 -1.23 -10.29 -0.26
N PRO A 388 -1.40 -10.44 1.07
CA PRO A 388 -2.73 -10.47 1.68
C PRO A 388 -3.58 -9.25 1.34
N SER A 389 -3.01 -8.03 1.32
CA SER A 389 -3.77 -6.82 0.94
C SER A 389 -4.25 -6.86 -0.51
N VAL A 390 -3.41 -7.33 -1.44
CA VAL A 390 -3.81 -7.53 -2.85
C VAL A 390 -4.95 -8.55 -2.94
N LEU A 391 -4.80 -9.71 -2.30
CA LEU A 391 -5.81 -10.78 -2.35
C LEU A 391 -7.13 -10.33 -1.73
N THR A 392 -7.05 -9.60 -0.62
CA THR A 392 -8.20 -9.02 0.07
C THR A 392 -8.89 -7.99 -0.83
N SER A 393 -8.14 -7.08 -1.44
CA SER A 393 -8.66 -6.10 -2.39
C SER A 393 -9.31 -6.75 -3.61
N ALA A 394 -8.71 -7.79 -4.17
CA ALA A 394 -9.27 -8.56 -5.28
C ALA A 394 -10.58 -9.26 -4.87
N ALA A 395 -10.62 -9.86 -3.68
CA ALA A 395 -11.82 -10.48 -3.15
C ALA A 395 -12.95 -9.46 -2.94
N TYR A 396 -12.65 -8.29 -2.35
CA TYR A 396 -13.64 -7.21 -2.15
C TYR A 396 -14.14 -6.61 -3.46
N SER A 397 -13.30 -6.58 -4.50
CA SER A 397 -13.66 -6.05 -5.82
C SER A 397 -14.43 -7.05 -6.67
N SER A 398 -14.56 -8.30 -6.23
CA SER A 398 -15.32 -9.32 -6.96
C SER A 398 -16.82 -8.98 -6.95
N PRO A 399 -17.52 -9.04 -8.10
CA PRO A 399 -18.96 -8.83 -8.16
C PRO A 399 -19.74 -9.88 -7.34
N ASP A 400 -19.14 -11.05 -7.10
CA ASP A 400 -19.71 -12.12 -6.28
C ASP A 400 -19.53 -11.87 -4.78
N PHE A 401 -18.71 -10.89 -4.41
CA PHE A 401 -18.51 -10.52 -3.01
C PHE A 401 -19.79 -9.86 -2.47
N ARG A 402 -20.51 -10.61 -1.64
CA ARG A 402 -21.66 -10.12 -0.88
C ARG A 402 -21.18 -9.78 0.53
N PRO A 403 -20.81 -8.52 0.84
CA PRO A 403 -20.51 -8.15 2.22
C PRO A 403 -21.74 -8.48 3.08
N ALA A 404 -21.52 -8.92 4.31
CA ALA A 404 -22.61 -9.13 5.25
C ALA A 404 -23.41 -7.82 5.37
N MET A 405 -24.67 -7.83 4.93
CA MET A 405 -25.59 -6.68 4.95
C MET A 405 -25.87 -6.16 6.38
N THR A 406 -25.34 -6.84 7.38
CA THR A 406 -25.30 -6.47 8.81
C THR A 406 -24.54 -5.16 9.09
N MET A 407 -23.81 -4.61 8.09
CA MET A 407 -23.05 -3.36 8.22
C MET A 407 -23.71 -2.10 7.64
N LEU A 408 -24.98 -2.15 7.20
CA LEU A 408 -25.72 -0.96 6.78
C LEU A 408 -26.13 -0.10 7.99
N LEU A 409 -25.15 0.63 8.53
CA LEU A 409 -25.31 1.54 9.65
C LEU A 409 -26.35 2.66 9.42
N PRO A 410 -26.54 3.26 8.22
CA PRO A 410 -27.39 4.45 8.06
C PRO A 410 -28.86 4.30 8.49
N PHE A 411 -29.39 3.07 8.50
CA PHE A 411 -30.78 2.80 8.89
C PHE A 411 -30.98 2.63 10.40
N HIS A 412 -29.91 2.61 11.18
CA HIS A 412 -29.93 2.40 12.63
C HIS A 412 -29.63 3.71 13.38
N ASP A 413 -29.73 3.69 14.72
CA ASP A 413 -29.31 4.82 15.53
C ASP A 413 -27.83 5.18 15.27
N GLN A 414 -27.54 6.48 15.14
CA GLN A 414 -26.21 6.99 14.81
C GLN A 414 -25.45 7.54 16.02
N HIS A 415 -26.00 7.45 17.24
CA HIS A 415 -25.28 7.93 18.41
C HIS A 415 -24.08 7.03 18.69
N THR A 416 -22.96 7.64 19.04
CA THR A 416 -21.73 6.90 19.36
C THR A 416 -21.98 5.96 20.53
N PRO A 417 -21.58 4.68 20.45
CA PRO A 417 -21.74 3.76 21.56
C PRO A 417 -20.82 4.16 22.75
N PRO A 418 -21.18 3.78 23.99
CA PRO A 418 -20.35 4.06 25.17
C PRO A 418 -18.98 3.37 25.07
N GLU A 419 -17.90 4.07 25.42
CA GLU A 419 -16.52 3.57 25.33
C GLU A 419 -16.23 2.38 26.25
N HIS A 420 -16.77 2.43 27.48
CA HIS A 420 -16.35 1.54 28.57
C HIS A 420 -16.38 0.04 28.24
N PRO A 421 -17.46 -0.52 27.65
CA PRO A 421 -17.52 -1.94 27.30
C PRO A 421 -16.48 -2.41 26.27
N TYR A 422 -15.90 -1.49 25.50
CA TYR A 422 -14.97 -1.78 24.42
C TYR A 422 -13.52 -1.50 24.78
N LEU A 423 -13.28 -0.45 25.58
CA LEU A 423 -11.92 0.02 25.88
C LEU A 423 -11.47 -0.24 27.31
N ARG A 424 -12.40 -0.36 28.28
CA ARG A 424 -12.05 -0.32 29.73
C ARG A 424 -12.50 -1.53 30.53
N ALA A 425 -13.36 -2.39 29.99
CA ALA A 425 -13.85 -3.56 30.71
C ALA A 425 -12.75 -4.64 30.85
N SER A 426 -12.53 -5.13 32.07
CA SER A 426 -11.56 -6.21 32.37
C SER A 426 -11.90 -7.54 31.68
N SER A 427 -13.16 -7.72 31.25
CA SER A 427 -13.60 -8.81 30.37
C SER A 427 -14.55 -8.23 29.33
N ALA A 428 -14.12 -8.23 28.05
CA ALA A 428 -14.87 -7.68 26.93
C ALA A 428 -15.71 -8.77 26.20
N TYR A 429 -16.22 -9.78 26.91
CA TYR A 429 -16.91 -10.92 26.31
C TYR A 429 -18.09 -10.50 25.40
N SER A 430 -18.90 -9.53 25.82
CA SER A 430 -19.99 -8.98 25.00
C SER A 430 -19.50 -8.32 23.71
N ALA A 431 -18.38 -7.58 23.76
CA ALA A 431 -17.78 -6.96 22.57
C ALA A 431 -17.22 -8.03 21.62
N LEU A 432 -16.64 -9.10 22.18
CA LEU A 432 -16.19 -10.26 21.41
C LEU A 432 -17.37 -10.91 20.66
N VAL A 433 -18.49 -11.18 21.35
CA VAL A 433 -19.69 -11.74 20.71
C VAL A 433 -20.14 -10.87 19.53
N GLN A 434 -20.13 -9.55 19.68
CA GLN A 434 -20.48 -8.62 18.60
C GLN A 434 -19.52 -8.67 17.43
N LEU A 435 -18.22 -8.69 17.70
CA LEU A 435 -17.19 -8.78 16.67
C LEU A 435 -17.39 -10.05 15.84
N TYR A 436 -17.52 -11.20 16.50
CA TYR A 436 -17.77 -12.48 15.84
C TYR A 436 -19.13 -12.50 15.13
N ALA A 437 -20.16 -11.83 15.65
CA ALA A 437 -21.46 -11.76 15.00
C ALA A 437 -21.41 -10.92 13.72
N ARG A 438 -20.73 -9.76 13.78
CA ARG A 438 -20.57 -8.84 12.65
C ARG A 438 -19.71 -9.44 11.54
N SER A 439 -18.74 -10.28 11.89
CA SER A 439 -17.87 -10.97 10.92
C SER A 439 -18.43 -12.29 10.39
N ASP A 440 -19.67 -12.68 10.75
CA ASP A 440 -20.26 -13.99 10.43
C ASP A 440 -19.37 -15.18 10.90
N GLN A 441 -18.74 -15.00 12.06
CA GLN A 441 -17.84 -15.96 12.70
C GLN A 441 -18.37 -16.53 14.01
N LEU A 442 -19.57 -16.18 14.45
CA LEU A 442 -20.20 -16.86 15.58
C LEU A 442 -20.44 -18.33 15.25
N ASP A 443 -19.96 -19.16 16.16
CA ASP A 443 -19.90 -20.62 16.05
C ASP A 443 -21.27 -21.29 16.30
N THR A 444 -22.23 -20.93 15.44
CA THR A 444 -23.56 -21.56 15.34
C THR A 444 -23.49 -22.83 14.50
N THR A 445 -24.42 -23.77 14.68
CA THR A 445 -24.48 -25.00 13.87
C THR A 445 -24.71 -24.69 12.40
N TYR A 446 -25.49 -23.67 12.04
CA TYR A 446 -25.61 -23.22 10.64
C TYR A 446 -24.28 -22.73 10.06
N ALA A 447 -23.51 -21.92 10.81
CA ALA A 447 -22.20 -21.46 10.38
C ALA A 447 -21.21 -22.63 10.21
N ARG A 448 -21.23 -23.61 11.12
CA ARG A 448 -20.42 -24.83 11.00
C ARG A 448 -20.84 -25.68 9.80
N PHE A 449 -22.13 -25.86 9.57
CA PHE A 449 -22.65 -26.57 8.40
C PHE A 449 -22.18 -25.92 7.10
N ARG A 450 -22.30 -24.60 6.97
CA ARG A 450 -21.82 -23.87 5.78
C ARG A 450 -20.31 -24.02 5.55
N ARG A 451 -19.52 -24.17 6.60
CA ARG A 451 -18.05 -24.27 6.52
C ARG A 451 -17.55 -25.69 6.28
N PHE A 452 -18.17 -26.68 6.92
CA PHE A 452 -17.63 -28.04 7.00
C PHE A 452 -18.59 -29.11 6.48
N GLY A 453 -19.89 -28.82 6.35
CA GLY A 453 -20.92 -29.76 5.87
C GLY A 453 -21.18 -30.98 6.75
N ASN A 454 -20.50 -31.12 7.89
CA ASN A 454 -20.47 -32.32 8.72
C ASN A 454 -21.39 -32.29 9.95
N VAL A 455 -22.19 -31.24 10.11
CA VAL A 455 -23.14 -31.08 11.23
C VAL A 455 -24.50 -30.68 10.69
N SER A 456 -25.58 -31.09 11.36
CA SER A 456 -26.92 -30.60 11.03
C SER A 456 -27.00 -29.08 11.22
N PRO A 457 -27.63 -28.32 10.31
CA PRO A 457 -27.81 -26.88 10.46
C PRO A 457 -28.94 -26.49 11.43
N MET A 458 -29.65 -27.47 11.98
CA MET A 458 -30.80 -27.26 12.87
C MET A 458 -30.39 -26.82 14.27
N CYS A 459 -31.25 -26.06 14.93
CA CYS A 459 -31.06 -25.59 16.30
C CYS A 459 -30.73 -26.73 17.27
N ILE A 460 -29.59 -26.62 17.96
CA ILE A 460 -29.12 -27.62 18.93
C ILE A 460 -30.06 -27.75 20.13
N SER A 461 -30.90 -26.73 20.36
CA SER A 461 -31.89 -26.75 21.43
C SER A 461 -33.22 -27.39 21.01
N GLY A 462 -33.28 -28.04 19.84
CA GLY A 462 -34.44 -28.79 19.37
C GLY A 462 -35.54 -27.93 18.74
N CYS A 463 -35.22 -26.73 18.25
CA CYS A 463 -36.18 -25.91 17.51
C CYS A 463 -36.29 -26.39 16.06
N ASP A 464 -37.48 -26.32 15.48
CA ASP A 464 -37.70 -26.56 14.05
C ASP A 464 -37.32 -25.33 13.22
N ALA A 465 -36.04 -24.97 13.28
CA ALA A 465 -35.45 -23.85 12.57
C ALA A 465 -33.95 -24.03 12.41
N LEU A 466 -33.39 -23.40 11.36
CA LEU A 466 -31.95 -23.28 11.19
C LEU A 466 -31.36 -22.45 12.34
N GLU A 467 -30.24 -22.91 12.90
CA GLU A 467 -29.54 -22.20 13.97
C GLU A 467 -28.69 -21.05 13.42
N THR A 468 -29.36 -20.05 12.86
CA THR A 468 -28.70 -18.81 12.50
C THR A 468 -28.38 -17.99 13.75
N VAL A 469 -27.48 -17.03 13.61
CA VAL A 469 -27.21 -16.03 14.67
C VAL A 469 -28.51 -15.33 15.08
N HIS A 470 -29.34 -14.95 14.11
CA HIS A 470 -30.66 -14.35 14.34
C HIS A 470 -31.57 -15.27 15.16
N HIS A 471 -31.65 -16.56 14.79
CA HIS A 471 -32.44 -17.53 15.54
C HIS A 471 -31.98 -17.60 17.00
N VAL A 472 -30.68 -17.77 17.26
CA VAL A 472 -30.17 -17.89 18.64
C VAL A 472 -30.53 -16.69 19.50
N PHE A 473 -30.33 -15.46 19.01
CA PHE A 473 -30.54 -14.26 19.82
C PHE A 473 -32.00 -13.80 19.87
N VAL A 474 -32.73 -13.87 18.76
CA VAL A 474 -34.04 -13.21 18.59
C VAL A 474 -35.19 -14.20 18.63
N SER A 475 -35.12 -15.28 17.85
CA SER A 475 -36.29 -16.15 17.62
C SER A 475 -36.36 -17.36 18.57
N CYS A 476 -35.22 -17.84 19.08
CA CYS A 476 -35.14 -19.11 19.80
C CYS A 476 -35.96 -19.06 21.11
N PRO A 477 -36.96 -19.95 21.30
CA PRO A 477 -37.83 -19.96 22.46
C PRO A 477 -37.09 -20.17 23.79
N VAL A 478 -35.98 -20.91 23.76
CA VAL A 478 -35.14 -21.22 24.93
C VAL A 478 -34.62 -19.96 25.61
N TYR A 479 -34.31 -18.93 24.82
CA TYR A 479 -33.77 -17.67 25.33
C TYR A 479 -34.85 -16.58 25.51
N ARG A 480 -36.13 -16.92 25.34
CA ARG A 480 -37.25 -15.97 25.48
C ARG A 480 -37.29 -15.32 26.85
N SER A 481 -37.05 -16.09 27.92
CA SER A 481 -37.04 -15.56 29.30
C SER A 481 -35.95 -14.51 29.52
N PHE A 482 -34.77 -14.68 28.88
CA PHE A 482 -33.69 -13.70 28.94
C PHE A 482 -34.09 -12.40 28.27
N ARG A 483 -34.74 -12.47 27.10
CA ARG A 483 -35.25 -11.29 26.39
C ARG A 483 -36.33 -10.58 27.19
N GLN A 484 -37.32 -11.30 27.70
CA GLN A 484 -38.39 -10.73 28.53
C GLN A 484 -37.86 -10.03 29.78
N HIS A 485 -36.90 -10.64 30.48
CA HIS A 485 -36.27 -10.05 31.65
C HIS A 485 -35.48 -8.78 31.30
N ALA A 486 -34.72 -8.79 30.19
CA ALA A 486 -34.01 -7.62 29.71
C ALA A 486 -34.96 -6.49 29.28
N THR A 487 -36.07 -6.81 28.60
CA THR A 487 -37.12 -5.84 28.24
C THR A 487 -37.67 -5.17 29.50
N GLN A 488 -38.02 -5.95 30.52
CA GLN A 488 -38.60 -5.39 31.75
C GLN A 488 -37.62 -4.45 32.48
N THR A 489 -36.35 -4.85 32.58
CA THR A 489 -35.29 -4.00 33.17
C THR A 489 -35.12 -2.72 32.38
N LEU A 490 -35.10 -2.81 31.05
CA LEU A 490 -34.90 -1.64 30.18
C LEU A 490 -36.10 -0.69 30.20
N ILE A 491 -37.33 -1.20 30.35
CA ILE A 491 -38.53 -0.37 30.57
C ILE A 491 -38.34 0.46 31.84
N THR A 492 -37.97 -0.17 32.96
CA THR A 492 -37.76 0.53 34.24
C THR A 492 -36.67 1.60 34.14
N GLU A 493 -35.53 1.28 33.52
CA GLU A 493 -34.43 2.22 33.36
C GLU A 493 -34.80 3.40 32.44
N THR A 494 -35.47 3.11 31.32
CA THR A 494 -35.88 4.13 30.35
C THR A 494 -36.95 5.05 30.94
N SER A 495 -37.96 4.50 31.63
CA SER A 495 -38.96 5.30 32.36
C SER A 495 -38.30 6.23 33.35
N ARG A 496 -37.37 5.73 34.18
CA ARG A 496 -36.65 6.56 35.16
C ARG A 496 -35.88 7.71 34.51
N ILE A 497 -35.25 7.47 33.35
CA ILE A 497 -34.53 8.51 32.60
C ILE A 497 -35.51 9.57 32.07
N LEU A 498 -36.63 9.14 31.49
CA LEU A 498 -37.65 10.02 30.93
C LEU A 498 -38.37 10.85 32.00
N ASP A 499 -38.73 10.23 33.12
CA ASP A 499 -39.37 10.88 34.28
C ASP A 499 -38.44 11.94 34.87
N SER A 500 -37.14 11.63 35.01
CA SER A 500 -36.14 12.59 35.50
C SER A 500 -35.91 13.80 34.58
N ALA A 501 -36.32 13.68 33.32
CA ALA A 501 -36.19 14.73 32.31
C ALA A 501 -37.52 15.45 32.01
N GLU A 502 -38.58 15.15 32.78
CA GLU A 502 -39.91 15.77 32.67
C GLU A 502 -40.47 15.72 31.23
N VAL A 503 -40.24 14.60 30.53
CA VAL A 503 -40.64 14.43 29.12
C VAL A 503 -42.16 14.26 29.02
N PRO A 504 -42.84 14.88 28.02
CA PRO A 504 -44.28 14.70 27.81
C PRO A 504 -44.70 13.23 27.66
N LEU A 505 -45.84 12.86 28.28
CA LEU A 505 -46.34 11.49 28.34
C LEU A 505 -46.46 10.80 26.96
N LEU A 506 -46.85 11.54 25.92
CA LEU A 506 -46.98 10.99 24.56
C LEU A 506 -45.62 10.54 23.99
N ILE A 507 -44.58 11.31 24.26
CA ILE A 507 -43.21 10.99 23.88
C ILE A 507 -42.71 9.80 24.72
N CYS A 508 -42.97 9.80 26.03
CA CYS A 508 -42.61 8.67 26.89
C CYS A 508 -43.20 7.35 26.38
N ARG A 509 -44.47 7.36 25.96
CA ARG A 509 -45.12 6.18 25.36
C ARG A 509 -44.40 5.70 24.10
N SER A 510 -43.93 6.63 23.26
CA SER A 510 -43.22 6.30 22.02
C SER A 510 -41.89 5.59 22.30
N PHE A 511 -41.09 6.09 23.25
CA PHE A 511 -39.86 5.43 23.66
C PHE A 511 -40.12 4.05 24.27
N LEU A 512 -41.11 3.94 25.17
CA LEU A 512 -41.45 2.67 25.81
C LEU A 512 -42.00 1.63 24.83
N GLN A 513 -42.68 2.07 23.76
CA GLN A 513 -43.11 1.18 22.68
C GLN A 513 -41.91 0.58 21.94
N VAL A 514 -40.87 1.38 21.67
CA VAL A 514 -39.63 0.88 21.07
C VAL A 514 -38.95 -0.13 21.99
N VAL A 515 -38.84 0.17 23.29
CA VAL A 515 -38.22 -0.73 24.27
C VAL A 515 -38.94 -2.09 24.33
N ARG A 516 -40.27 -2.09 24.32
CA ARG A 516 -41.08 -3.32 24.36
C ARG A 516 -40.77 -4.29 23.21
N CYS A 517 -40.45 -3.74 22.04
CA CYS A 517 -40.14 -4.51 20.84
C CYS A 517 -38.63 -4.57 20.52
N LEU A 518 -37.75 -4.11 21.44
CA LEU A 518 -36.34 -3.95 21.11
C LEU A 518 -35.64 -5.30 20.84
N PHE A 519 -35.97 -6.33 21.62
CA PHE A 519 -35.31 -7.64 21.53
C PHE A 519 -36.06 -8.66 20.65
N GLU A 520 -37.09 -8.21 19.92
CA GLU A 520 -37.92 -9.07 19.08
C GLU A 520 -38.07 -8.44 17.69
N ASP A 521 -38.38 -9.27 16.69
CA ASP A 521 -38.69 -8.78 15.35
C ASP A 521 -39.96 -7.94 15.39
N GLY A 522 -39.98 -6.83 14.66
CA GLY A 522 -41.09 -5.89 14.70
C GLY A 522 -40.80 -4.56 14.00
N PRO A 523 -41.84 -3.75 13.78
CA PRO A 523 -41.78 -2.58 12.89
C PRO A 523 -40.87 -1.45 13.40
N VAL A 524 -40.43 -1.51 14.66
CA VAL A 524 -39.48 -0.55 15.23
C VAL A 524 -38.08 -0.70 14.64
N TRP A 525 -37.76 -1.88 14.10
CA TRP A 525 -36.48 -2.17 13.47
C TRP A 525 -36.52 -1.93 11.96
N PRO A 526 -35.41 -1.48 11.35
CA PRO A 526 -35.25 -1.53 9.90
C PRO A 526 -35.52 -2.94 9.37
N GLN A 527 -36.31 -3.04 8.30
CA GLN A 527 -36.74 -4.32 7.70
C GLN A 527 -37.52 -5.23 8.67
N SER A 528 -38.01 -4.70 9.78
CA SER A 528 -38.67 -5.45 10.87
C SER A 528 -37.82 -6.55 11.52
N LEU A 529 -36.49 -6.50 11.38
CA LEU A 529 -35.57 -7.51 11.90
C LEU A 529 -34.73 -6.96 13.05
N SER A 530 -34.87 -7.55 14.24
CA SER A 530 -34.05 -7.16 15.38
C SER A 530 -32.61 -7.60 15.20
N ARG A 531 -31.68 -6.65 15.38
CA ARG A 531 -30.23 -6.88 15.26
C ARG A 531 -29.47 -6.44 16.50
N PHE A 532 -30.13 -6.45 17.65
CA PHE A 532 -29.54 -6.00 18.92
C PHE A 532 -28.22 -6.69 19.26
N TYR A 533 -28.06 -7.96 18.85
CA TYR A 533 -26.86 -8.76 19.10
C TYR A 533 -25.63 -8.26 18.33
N LEU A 534 -25.82 -7.38 17.33
CA LEU A 534 -24.73 -6.67 16.65
C LEU A 534 -24.31 -5.40 17.38
N GLY A 535 -24.95 -5.04 18.50
CA GLY A 535 -24.75 -3.74 19.15
C GLY A 535 -25.31 -2.60 18.31
N LEU A 536 -26.44 -2.85 17.66
CA LEU A 536 -27.23 -1.84 16.95
C LEU A 536 -28.49 -1.58 17.78
N THR A 537 -29.09 -0.41 17.58
CA THR A 537 -30.41 -0.05 18.10
C THR A 537 -31.25 0.58 16.98
N PRO A 538 -32.59 0.47 17.03
CA PRO A 538 -33.45 1.15 16.09
C PRO A 538 -33.34 2.67 16.27
N PRO A 539 -33.70 3.47 15.24
CA PRO A 539 -33.73 4.93 15.34
C PRO A 539 -34.55 5.40 16.55
N LEU A 540 -34.01 6.33 17.33
CA LEU A 540 -34.72 6.90 18.47
C LEU A 540 -35.88 7.80 18.00
N PRO A 541 -37.03 7.80 18.70
CA PRO A 541 -38.11 8.74 18.44
C PRO A 541 -37.63 10.20 18.53
N ALA A 542 -38.11 11.05 17.61
CA ALA A 542 -37.76 12.46 17.61
C ALA A 542 -38.35 13.20 18.83
N LEU A 543 -37.55 14.06 19.46
CA LEU A 543 -37.96 14.93 20.55
C LEU A 543 -38.25 16.34 20.02
N THR A 544 -39.46 16.57 19.52
CA THR A 544 -39.91 17.90 19.06
C THR A 544 -40.33 18.77 20.25
N GLY A 545 -39.77 19.96 20.40
CA GLY A 545 -40.22 20.97 21.38
C GLY A 545 -39.33 21.21 22.61
N LEU A 546 -38.14 20.62 22.70
CA LEU A 546 -37.15 20.86 23.77
C LEU A 546 -35.89 21.59 23.24
N PRO A 547 -35.21 22.43 24.05
CA PRO A 547 -33.99 23.13 23.63
C PRO A 547 -32.87 22.16 23.27
N GLY A 548 -32.26 22.35 22.09
CA GLY A 548 -31.43 21.34 21.40
C GLY A 548 -30.31 20.70 22.23
N ALA A 549 -29.66 21.44 23.13
CA ALA A 549 -28.57 20.90 23.96
C ALA A 549 -29.05 19.92 25.04
N LYS A 550 -30.22 20.13 25.65
CA LYS A 550 -30.80 19.21 26.65
C LYS A 550 -31.33 17.95 25.96
N THR A 551 -31.94 18.13 24.80
CA THR A 551 -32.45 17.06 23.94
C THR A 551 -31.35 16.10 23.52
N SER A 552 -30.21 16.62 23.03
CA SER A 552 -29.08 15.80 22.60
C SER A 552 -28.50 14.95 23.75
N ARG A 553 -28.29 15.53 24.93
CA ARG A 553 -27.77 14.79 26.10
C ARG A 553 -28.71 13.68 26.57
N LEU A 554 -30.03 13.93 26.53
CA LEU A 554 -31.03 12.93 26.89
C LEU A 554 -31.02 11.75 25.90
N LEU A 555 -31.01 12.03 24.59
CA LEU A 555 -30.97 11.00 23.55
C LEU A 555 -29.70 10.15 23.64
N VAL A 556 -28.53 10.77 23.83
CA VAL A 556 -27.26 10.05 24.05
C VAL A 556 -27.36 9.13 25.27
N ARG A 557 -27.95 9.60 26.37
CA ARG A 557 -28.12 8.79 27.58
C ARG A 557 -29.03 7.58 27.33
N ILE A 558 -30.14 7.79 26.63
CA ILE A 558 -31.08 6.70 26.26
C ILE A 558 -30.38 5.71 25.32
N ALA A 559 -29.72 6.19 24.25
CA ALA A 559 -28.96 5.37 23.30
C ALA A 559 -27.91 4.50 24.03
N HIS A 560 -27.12 5.10 24.93
CA HIS A 560 -26.12 4.38 25.72
C HIS A 560 -26.74 3.30 26.60
N THR A 561 -27.87 3.59 27.26
CA THR A 561 -28.59 2.62 28.10
C THR A 561 -29.12 1.45 27.26
N TRP A 562 -29.74 1.74 26.12
CA TRP A 562 -30.28 0.72 25.22
C TRP A 562 -29.18 -0.15 24.63
N HIS A 563 -28.13 0.48 24.10
CA HIS A 563 -26.95 -0.20 23.59
C HIS A 563 -26.35 -1.14 24.64
N THR A 564 -26.12 -0.63 25.86
CA THR A 564 -25.55 -1.41 26.97
C THR A 564 -26.42 -2.62 27.32
N SER A 565 -27.74 -2.47 27.29
CA SER A 565 -28.65 -3.61 27.49
C SER A 565 -28.56 -4.62 26.35
N CYS A 566 -28.49 -4.17 25.09
CA CYS A 566 -28.31 -5.04 23.92
C CYS A 566 -27.04 -5.89 24.02
N ILE A 567 -25.89 -5.26 24.32
CA ILE A 567 -24.60 -5.96 24.36
C ILE A 567 -24.53 -6.95 25.52
N ARG A 568 -25.12 -6.61 26.68
CA ARG A 568 -25.17 -7.48 27.86
C ARG A 568 -26.06 -8.68 27.63
N LEU A 569 -27.24 -8.47 27.04
CA LEU A 569 -28.16 -9.55 26.71
C LEU A 569 -27.53 -10.53 25.70
N ALA A 570 -26.90 -10.02 24.65
CA ALA A 570 -26.20 -10.85 23.67
C ALA A 570 -25.09 -11.68 24.32
N GLY A 571 -24.25 -11.07 25.16
CA GLY A 571 -23.23 -11.80 25.92
C GLY A 571 -23.83 -12.89 26.81
N ARG A 572 -24.94 -12.60 27.51
CA ARG A 572 -25.60 -13.56 28.40
C ARG A 572 -26.23 -14.74 27.65
N ILE A 573 -26.93 -14.48 26.54
CA ILE A 573 -27.50 -15.52 25.68
C ILE A 573 -26.39 -16.40 25.11
N TRP A 574 -25.31 -15.79 24.59
CA TRP A 574 -24.22 -16.55 23.98
C TRP A 574 -23.44 -17.40 24.99
N ALA A 575 -23.20 -16.89 26.20
CA ALA A 575 -22.58 -17.66 27.27
C ALA A 575 -23.41 -18.90 27.63
N GLU A 576 -24.74 -18.74 27.72
CA GLU A 576 -25.64 -19.85 27.99
C GLU A 576 -25.69 -20.85 26.82
N TYR A 577 -25.72 -20.37 25.59
CA TYR A 577 -25.59 -21.20 24.39
C TYR A 577 -24.31 -22.04 24.42
N LYS A 578 -23.14 -21.44 24.69
CA LYS A 578 -21.87 -22.17 24.74
C LYS A 578 -21.85 -23.23 25.85
N ARG A 579 -22.47 -22.98 27.01
CA ARG A 579 -22.61 -23.98 28.09
C ARG A 579 -23.42 -25.20 27.66
N ARG A 580 -24.39 -25.04 26.77
CA ARG A 580 -25.21 -26.15 26.26
C ARG A 580 -24.52 -26.92 25.15
N VAL A 581 -23.80 -26.23 24.26
CA VAL A 581 -23.03 -26.85 23.17
C VAL A 581 -21.79 -27.59 23.69
N ARG A 582 -21.18 -27.09 24.76
CA ARG A 582 -20.07 -27.74 25.46
C ARG A 582 -20.40 -27.79 26.95
N PRO A 583 -21.19 -28.78 27.40
CA PRO A 583 -21.34 -29.00 28.83
C PRO A 583 -19.96 -29.18 29.44
N ALA A 584 -19.71 -28.54 30.59
CA ALA A 584 -18.43 -28.61 31.26
C ALA A 584 -17.99 -30.08 31.37
N PRO A 585 -16.71 -30.41 31.07
CA PRO A 585 -16.25 -31.77 31.28
C PRO A 585 -16.53 -32.13 32.73
N SER A 586 -17.31 -33.21 32.95
CA SER A 586 -17.43 -33.80 34.27
C SER A 586 -16.01 -33.96 34.81
N LYS A 587 -15.73 -33.55 36.05
CA LYS A 587 -14.45 -33.80 36.72
C LYS A 587 -14.14 -35.31 36.70
N LYS A 588 -13.50 -35.77 35.63
CA LYS A 588 -12.94 -37.10 35.46
C LYS A 588 -11.64 -36.92 34.70
N ASN A 589 -10.57 -37.04 35.49
CA ASN A 589 -9.18 -37.33 35.20
C ASN A 589 -8.57 -36.69 33.95
N ASN A 590 -7.53 -35.89 34.22
CA ASN A 590 -6.40 -35.66 33.33
C ASN A 590 -6.03 -36.96 32.61
N ASN A 591 -6.37 -37.04 31.32
CA ASN A 591 -5.59 -37.71 30.30
C ASN A 591 -5.95 -37.03 28.98
N ALA A 592 -4.91 -36.75 28.21
CA ALA A 592 -4.90 -35.90 27.01
C ALA A 592 -6.18 -35.96 26.17
N VAL A 593 -6.69 -34.77 25.82
CA VAL A 593 -7.63 -34.64 24.70
C VAL A 593 -6.84 -34.89 23.42
N ALA A 594 -6.81 -36.15 22.98
CA ALA A 594 -6.42 -36.47 21.62
C ALA A 594 -7.45 -35.84 20.69
N ILE A 595 -7.00 -34.86 19.90
CA ILE A 595 -7.76 -34.39 18.75
C ILE A 595 -7.51 -35.43 17.67
N ASP A 596 -8.46 -36.34 17.44
CA ASP A 596 -8.44 -37.19 16.27
C ASP A 596 -8.63 -36.31 15.03
N LEU A 597 -7.51 -36.01 14.39
CA LEU A 597 -7.49 -35.36 13.09
C LEU A 597 -8.02 -36.35 12.03
N PRO A 598 -8.83 -35.90 11.07
CA PRO A 598 -9.17 -36.68 9.90
C PRO A 598 -7.90 -37.23 9.23
N SER A 599 -7.92 -38.51 8.83
CA SER A 599 -6.76 -39.23 8.28
C SER A 599 -6.09 -38.53 7.09
N PHE A 600 -6.81 -37.67 6.34
CA PHE A 600 -6.26 -36.91 5.23
C PHE A 600 -5.39 -35.70 5.65
N LEU A 601 -5.37 -35.30 6.92
CA LEU A 601 -4.53 -34.20 7.45
C LEU A 601 -3.25 -34.70 8.13
N SER A 602 -3.07 -36.01 8.26
CA SER A 602 -1.84 -36.65 8.76
C SER A 602 -0.53 -36.17 8.09
N PRO A 603 -0.47 -35.89 6.77
CA PRO A 603 0.79 -35.51 6.12
C PRO A 603 1.32 -34.11 6.49
N ILE A 604 0.48 -33.25 7.07
CA ILE A 604 0.82 -31.84 7.35
C ILE A 604 1.68 -31.68 8.61
N LEU A 605 1.72 -32.70 9.48
CA LEU A 605 2.47 -32.65 10.74
C LEU A 605 3.88 -33.27 10.63
N SER A 606 4.27 -33.74 9.44
CA SER A 606 5.56 -34.39 9.19
C SER A 606 6.51 -33.60 8.29
N SER A 607 6.44 -32.26 8.32
CA SER A 607 7.40 -31.36 7.68
C SER A 607 7.93 -30.30 8.64
#